data_AF-A0A174TJC7-F1
#
_entry.id   AF-A0A174TJC7-F1
#
_cell.length_a   1.000
_cell.length_b   1.000
_cell.length_c   1.000
_cell.angle_alpha   90.00
_cell.angle_beta   90.00
_cell.angle_gamma   90.00
#
_symmetry.space_group_name_H-M   'P 1'
#
loop_
_entity.id
_entity.type
_entity.pdbx_description
1 polymer ?
#
loop_
_entity_poly.entity_id
_entity_poly.type
_entity_poly.pdbx_seq_one_letter_code
_entity_poly.pdbx_strand_id
1 'polypeptide(L)'
;MNNDKKYFPVYKGTLVDAWRELNIDLYLDSKQWNLACKTAIEYILDRNRTTNLKQAVKELLDDFGKERVVFVIANTVQYYTYENWFSKENEAWAGEINIPENFNRGVDINSHYIIDGDVSMLNEVVNELRTMI
;
A
#
# COMPACT_ATOMS: atom_id res chain seq x y z
N MET A 1 23.06 16.38 -3.64
CA MET A 1 22.66 15.05 -4.15
C MET A 1 21.28 15.22 -4.73
N ASN A 2 21.11 14.94 -6.02
CA ASN A 2 19.84 15.13 -6.74
C ASN A 2 18.72 14.37 -6.02
N ASN A 3 17.83 15.12 -5.37
CA ASN A 3 16.77 14.59 -4.52
C ASN A 3 15.42 14.72 -5.24
N ASP A 4 15.40 14.46 -6.56
CA ASP A 4 14.21 14.60 -7.41
C ASP A 4 13.24 13.41 -7.26
N LYS A 5 13.19 12.77 -6.08
CA LYS A 5 12.09 11.87 -5.77
C LYS A 5 10.92 12.72 -5.32
N LYS A 6 9.86 12.77 -6.13
CA LYS A 6 8.59 13.47 -5.83
C LYS A 6 7.91 12.95 -4.54
N TYR A 7 8.27 11.76 -4.07
CA TYR A 7 7.69 11.07 -2.93
C TYR A 7 8.72 10.47 -1.98
N PHE A 8 8.35 10.36 -0.70
CA PHE A 8 9.18 9.76 0.35
C PHE A 8 9.37 8.24 0.09
N PRO A 9 10.49 7.58 0.45
CA PRO A 9 10.65 6.14 0.28
C PRO A 9 9.81 5.30 1.28
N VAL A 10 9.59 4.01 0.98
CA VAL A 10 8.96 3.08 1.93
C VAL A 10 10.03 2.55 2.88
N TYR A 11 9.79 2.65 4.19
CA TYR A 11 10.57 1.94 5.19
C TYR A 11 10.11 0.48 5.27
N LYS A 12 10.98 -0.46 4.89
CA LYS A 12 10.64 -1.89 4.77
C LYS A 12 10.79 -2.69 6.07
N GLY A 13 11.36 -2.10 7.11
CA GLY A 13 11.52 -2.74 8.41
C GLY A 13 10.35 -2.48 9.34
N THR A 14 10.44 -3.03 10.54
CA THR A 14 9.48 -2.82 11.64
C THR A 14 9.81 -1.55 12.43
N LEU A 15 8.91 -1.14 13.32
CA LEU A 15 9.21 -0.08 14.30
C LEU A 15 10.46 -0.45 15.13
N VAL A 16 10.62 -1.72 15.49
CA VAL A 16 11.76 -2.21 16.28
C VAL A 16 13.08 -2.06 15.50
N ASP A 17 13.07 -2.34 14.21
CA ASP A 17 14.25 -2.15 13.35
C ASP A 17 14.62 -0.67 13.27
N ALA A 18 13.63 0.21 13.12
CA ALA A 18 13.86 1.65 13.09
C ALA A 18 14.48 2.18 14.38
N TRP A 19 14.07 1.67 15.54
CA TRP A 19 14.71 1.98 16.83
C TRP A 19 16.16 1.50 16.89
N ARG A 20 16.44 0.27 16.43
CA ARG A 20 17.80 -0.31 16.45
C ARG A 20 18.76 0.41 15.52
N GLU A 21 18.26 0.83 14.35
CA GLU A 21 19.03 1.51 13.32
C GLU A 21 19.13 3.03 13.53
N LEU A 22 18.47 3.57 14.56
CA LEU A 22 18.33 5.01 14.80
C LEU A 22 17.66 5.76 13.61
N ASN A 23 16.77 5.08 12.91
CA ASN A 23 16.06 5.55 11.70
C ASN A 23 14.56 5.83 11.98
N ILE A 24 14.22 6.21 13.21
CA ILE A 24 12.81 6.40 13.63
C ILE A 24 12.10 7.45 12.80
N ASP A 25 12.77 8.56 12.48
CA ASP A 25 12.18 9.63 11.68
C ASP A 25 11.79 9.13 10.28
N LEU A 26 12.65 8.32 9.64
CA LEU A 26 12.36 7.69 8.36
C LEU A 26 11.15 6.74 8.44
N TYR A 27 11.03 5.99 9.53
CA TYR A 27 9.88 5.12 9.77
C TYR A 27 8.58 5.93 9.93
N LEU A 28 8.61 7.00 10.74
CA LEU A 28 7.44 7.84 11.00
C LEU A 28 6.98 8.60 9.74
N ASP A 29 7.91 9.10 8.95
CA ASP A 29 7.61 9.73 7.66
C ASP A 29 7.03 8.70 6.67
N SER A 30 7.64 7.52 6.56
CA SER A 30 7.10 6.45 5.72
C SER A 30 5.68 6.06 6.15
N LYS A 31 5.41 5.99 7.45
CA LYS A 31 4.07 5.69 7.99
C LYS A 31 3.04 6.74 7.58
N GLN A 32 3.37 8.03 7.68
CA GLN A 32 2.48 9.11 7.25
C GLN A 32 2.16 9.02 5.76
N TRP A 33 3.16 8.74 4.93
CA TRP A 33 2.95 8.56 3.50
C TRP A 33 2.16 7.29 3.15
N ASN A 34 2.30 6.20 3.91
CA ASN A 34 1.49 5.00 3.74
C ASN A 34 0.00 5.29 4.03
N LEU A 35 -0.28 6.08 5.08
CA LEU A 35 -1.64 6.54 5.38
C LEU A 35 -2.21 7.44 4.27
N ALA A 36 -1.41 8.38 3.76
CA ALA A 36 -1.82 9.24 2.66
C ALA A 36 -2.10 8.43 1.36
N CYS A 37 -1.26 7.44 1.07
CA CYS A 37 -1.44 6.54 -0.07
C CYS A 37 -2.72 5.69 0.09
N LYS A 38 -2.97 5.14 1.28
CA LYS A 38 -4.21 4.44 1.61
C LYS A 38 -5.42 5.35 1.31
N THR A 39 -5.45 6.55 1.88
CA THR A 39 -6.57 7.48 1.70
C THR A 39 -6.79 7.86 0.24
N ALA A 40 -5.71 8.01 -0.56
CA ALA A 40 -5.83 8.26 -1.99
C ALA A 40 -6.45 7.08 -2.76
N ILE A 41 -6.13 5.83 -2.36
CA ILE A 41 -6.76 4.65 -2.95
C ILE A 41 -8.23 4.56 -2.54
N GLU A 42 -8.56 4.75 -1.27
CA GLU A 42 -9.95 4.77 -0.77
C GLU A 42 -10.80 5.80 -1.52
N TYR A 43 -10.22 6.96 -1.84
CA TYR A 43 -10.87 7.98 -2.65
C TYR A 43 -11.18 7.52 -4.09
N ILE A 44 -10.31 6.70 -4.68
CA ILE A 44 -10.55 6.09 -6.00
C ILE A 44 -11.66 5.04 -5.89
N LEU A 45 -11.74 4.29 -4.79
CA LEU A 45 -12.80 3.30 -4.57
C LEU A 45 -14.18 3.96 -4.39
N ASP A 46 -14.24 5.08 -3.67
CA ASP A 46 -15.49 5.84 -3.43
C ASP A 46 -15.98 6.57 -4.69
N ARG A 47 -15.05 6.96 -5.58
CA ARG A 47 -15.41 7.51 -6.88
C ARG A 47 -15.94 6.39 -7.79
N ASN A 48 -17.25 6.43 -8.05
CA ASN A 48 -17.95 5.60 -9.04
C ASN A 48 -17.16 5.38 -10.35
N ARG A 49 -17.49 4.28 -11.07
CA ARG A 49 -16.92 3.81 -12.35
C ARG A 49 -16.81 4.83 -13.50
N THR A 50 -17.21 6.08 -13.32
CA THR A 50 -17.00 7.19 -14.27
C THR A 50 -15.54 7.64 -14.34
N THR A 51 -14.74 7.35 -13.31
CA THR A 51 -13.32 7.67 -13.30
C THR A 51 -12.56 6.70 -14.21
N ASN A 52 -11.67 7.23 -15.06
CA ASN A 52 -10.76 6.39 -15.82
C ASN A 52 -9.77 5.72 -14.86
N LEU A 53 -10.02 4.45 -14.53
CA LEU A 53 -9.25 3.67 -13.55
C LEU A 53 -7.75 3.66 -13.87
N LYS A 54 -7.42 3.43 -15.13
CA LYS A 54 -6.04 3.48 -15.63
C LYS A 54 -5.35 4.81 -15.32
N GLN A 55 -6.04 5.92 -15.58
CA GLN A 55 -5.49 7.24 -15.27
C GLN A 55 -5.35 7.46 -13.75
N ALA A 56 -6.32 7.01 -12.96
CA ALA A 56 -6.25 7.12 -11.50
C ALA A 56 -5.11 6.29 -10.89
N VAL A 57 -4.87 5.06 -11.37
CA VAL A 57 -3.74 4.23 -10.93
C VAL A 57 -2.41 4.86 -11.35
N LYS A 58 -2.34 5.43 -12.55
CA LYS A 58 -1.16 6.18 -12.97
C LYS A 58 -0.87 7.37 -12.06
N GLU A 59 -1.89 8.14 -11.69
CA GLU A 59 -1.76 9.28 -10.77
C GLU A 59 -1.27 8.82 -9.39
N LEU A 60 -1.78 7.70 -8.85
CA LEU A 60 -1.26 7.10 -7.61
C LEU A 60 0.24 6.78 -7.72
N LEU A 61 0.67 6.17 -8.82
CA LEU A 61 2.07 5.82 -9.05
C LEU A 61 2.95 7.08 -9.18
N ASP A 62 2.44 8.12 -9.84
CA ASP A 62 3.13 9.40 -10.00
C ASP A 62 3.22 10.20 -8.70
N ASP A 63 2.26 10.05 -7.78
CA ASP A 63 2.19 10.79 -6.52
C ASP A 63 2.90 10.07 -5.36
N PHE A 64 2.84 8.74 -5.31
CA PHE A 64 3.34 7.96 -4.16
C PHE A 64 4.50 7.03 -4.50
N GLY A 65 4.70 6.74 -5.79
CA GLY A 65 5.69 5.80 -6.27
C GLY A 65 5.22 4.34 -6.23
N LYS A 66 5.67 3.57 -7.23
CA LYS A 66 5.40 2.14 -7.37
C LYS A 66 5.58 1.35 -6.06
N GLU A 67 6.71 1.54 -5.39
CA GLU A 67 7.05 0.78 -4.19
C GLU A 67 6.01 0.95 -3.07
N ARG A 68 5.49 2.17 -2.86
CA ARG A 68 4.50 2.43 -1.82
C ARG A 68 3.12 1.91 -2.19
N VAL A 69 2.68 2.18 -3.42
CA VAL A 69 1.36 1.73 -3.89
C VAL A 69 1.28 0.20 -3.81
N VAL A 70 2.35 -0.48 -4.24
CA VAL A 70 2.48 -1.95 -4.13
C VAL A 70 2.46 -2.40 -2.67
N PHE A 71 3.24 -1.76 -1.77
CA PHE A 71 3.28 -2.12 -0.35
C PHE A 71 1.91 -2.01 0.34
N VAL A 72 1.20 -0.90 0.16
CA VAL A 72 -0.10 -0.64 0.81
C VAL A 72 -1.19 -1.58 0.29
N ILE A 73 -1.24 -1.81 -1.03
CA ILE A 73 -2.20 -2.74 -1.62
C ILE A 73 -1.90 -4.18 -1.22
N ALA A 74 -0.64 -4.62 -1.30
CA ALA A 74 -0.28 -5.99 -0.92
C ALA A 74 -0.54 -6.27 0.56
N ASN A 75 -0.25 -5.31 1.45
CA ASN A 75 -0.61 -5.41 2.87
C ASN A 75 -2.12 -5.61 3.06
N THR A 76 -2.95 -4.89 2.30
CA THR A 76 -4.41 -5.04 2.35
C THR A 76 -4.86 -6.41 1.84
N VAL A 77 -4.34 -6.86 0.70
CA VAL A 77 -4.68 -8.18 0.13
C VAL A 77 -4.28 -9.29 1.10
N GLN A 78 -3.04 -9.25 1.62
CA GLN A 78 -2.54 -10.25 2.56
C GLN A 78 -3.39 -10.33 3.83
N TYR A 79 -3.85 -9.19 4.36
CA TYR A 79 -4.73 -9.13 5.53
C TYR A 79 -6.07 -9.84 5.31
N TYR A 80 -6.62 -9.80 4.10
CA TYR A 80 -7.91 -10.41 3.74
C TYR A 80 -7.79 -11.78 3.08
N THR A 81 -6.59 -12.36 2.93
CA THR A 81 -6.38 -13.64 2.21
C THR A 81 -7.25 -14.78 2.75
N TYR A 82 -7.58 -14.78 4.04
CA TYR A 82 -8.42 -15.82 4.65
C TYR A 82 -9.88 -15.77 4.19
N GLU A 83 -10.33 -14.64 3.65
CA GLU A 83 -11.73 -14.39 3.32
C GLU A 83 -12.07 -14.66 1.84
N ASN A 84 -11.09 -15.02 1.00
CA ASN A 84 -11.23 -15.19 -0.47
C ASN A 84 -11.88 -13.97 -1.14
N TRP A 85 -11.57 -12.77 -0.66
CA TRP A 85 -12.11 -11.50 -1.15
C TRP A 85 -11.42 -11.04 -2.45
N PHE A 86 -10.21 -11.53 -2.70
CA PHE A 86 -9.43 -11.19 -3.89
C PHE A 86 -9.40 -12.34 -4.89
N SER A 87 -9.13 -12.03 -6.16
CA SER A 87 -8.85 -13.07 -7.15
C SER A 87 -7.59 -13.85 -6.75
N LYS A 88 -7.53 -15.13 -7.13
CA LYS A 88 -6.37 -15.99 -6.82
C LYS A 88 -5.07 -15.42 -7.37
N GLU A 89 -5.14 -14.77 -8.53
CA GLU A 89 -4.00 -14.11 -9.16
C GLU A 89 -3.52 -12.90 -8.35
N ASN A 90 -4.44 -12.13 -7.75
CA ASN A 90 -4.11 -10.99 -6.90
C ASN A 90 -3.57 -11.45 -5.55
N GLU A 91 -4.14 -12.50 -4.96
CA GLU A 91 -3.63 -13.11 -3.72
C GLU A 91 -2.21 -13.67 -3.91
N ALA A 92 -1.98 -14.41 -5.00
CA ALA A 92 -0.66 -14.96 -5.33
C ALA A 92 0.38 -13.85 -5.51
N TRP A 93 0.04 -12.81 -6.30
CA TRP A 93 0.91 -11.65 -6.50
C TRP A 93 1.21 -10.92 -5.19
N ALA A 94 0.19 -10.69 -4.35
CA ALA A 94 0.39 -10.01 -3.08
C ALA A 94 1.29 -10.85 -2.14
N GLY A 95 1.14 -12.17 -2.13
CA GLY A 95 1.94 -13.08 -1.31
C GLY A 95 3.44 -13.10 -1.65
N GLU A 96 3.85 -12.66 -2.84
CA GLU A 96 5.26 -12.51 -3.23
C GLU A 96 5.93 -11.28 -2.59
N ILE A 97 5.14 -10.35 -2.05
CA ILE A 97 5.62 -9.09 -1.49
C ILE A 97 5.86 -9.28 0.00
N ASN A 98 7.11 -9.07 0.43
CA ASN A 98 7.45 -9.14 1.85
C ASN A 98 6.86 -7.96 2.63
N ILE A 99 5.81 -8.23 3.42
CA ILE A 99 5.24 -7.31 4.38
C ILE A 99 5.61 -7.82 5.78
N PRO A 100 6.50 -7.14 6.53
CA PRO A 100 6.91 -7.62 7.84
C PRO A 100 5.77 -7.47 8.85
N GLU A 101 5.58 -8.48 9.70
CA GLU A 101 4.71 -8.35 10.87
C GLU A 101 5.23 -7.23 11.79
N ASN A 102 4.44 -6.17 11.97
CA ASN A 102 4.90 -4.95 12.62
C ASN A 102 4.21 -4.74 13.97
N PHE A 103 4.34 -5.71 14.85
CA PHE A 103 3.68 -5.68 16.15
C PHE A 103 4.34 -4.70 17.13
N ASN A 104 3.52 -3.84 17.72
CA ASN A 104 3.88 -3.04 18.88
C ASN A 104 2.77 -3.13 19.93
N ARG A 105 3.11 -3.58 21.14
CA ARG A 105 2.17 -3.76 22.26
C ARG A 105 0.92 -4.59 21.89
N GLY A 106 1.12 -5.65 21.10
CA GLY A 106 0.05 -6.57 20.67
C GLY A 106 -0.82 -6.07 19.52
N VAL A 107 -0.50 -4.93 18.91
CA VAL A 107 -1.18 -4.40 17.73
C VAL A 107 -0.22 -4.43 16.55
N ASP A 108 -0.63 -5.04 15.44
CA ASP A 108 0.10 -4.89 14.18
C ASP A 108 -0.11 -3.48 13.63
N ILE A 109 0.96 -2.69 13.55
CA ILE A 109 0.90 -1.32 13.07
C ILE A 109 0.48 -1.27 11.59
N ASN A 110 0.76 -2.32 10.81
CA ASN A 110 0.38 -2.35 9.40
C ASN A 110 -1.14 -2.44 9.20
N SER A 111 -1.89 -2.85 10.23
CA SER A 111 -3.37 -2.83 10.21
C SER A 111 -3.96 -1.43 9.98
N HIS A 112 -3.22 -0.36 10.28
CA HIS A 112 -3.66 1.01 10.00
C HIS A 112 -3.68 1.35 8.51
N TYR A 113 -2.93 0.62 7.69
CA TYR A 113 -2.81 0.84 6.24
C TYR A 113 -3.76 -0.02 5.42
N ILE A 114 -4.62 -0.82 6.07
CA ILE A 114 -5.65 -1.62 5.40
C ILE A 114 -6.66 -0.68 4.76
N ILE A 115 -6.81 -0.77 3.43
CA ILE A 115 -7.73 0.05 2.64
C ILE A 115 -9.17 -0.41 2.92
N ASP A 116 -10.03 0.54 3.26
CA ASP A 116 -11.48 0.31 3.38
C ASP A 116 -12.20 0.68 2.08
N GLY A 117 -13.27 -0.04 1.74
CA GLY A 117 -14.08 0.23 0.55
C GLY A 117 -14.54 -1.02 -0.21
N ASP A 118 -15.03 -0.80 -1.43
CA ASP A 118 -15.54 -1.89 -2.29
C ASP A 118 -14.39 -2.80 -2.76
N VAL A 119 -14.39 -4.03 -2.26
CA VAL A 119 -13.41 -5.08 -2.58
C VAL A 119 -13.39 -5.44 -4.06
N SER A 120 -14.53 -5.41 -4.75
CA SER A 120 -14.58 -5.67 -6.20
C SER A 120 -13.86 -4.56 -6.95
N MET A 121 -14.03 -3.30 -6.56
CA MET A 121 -13.31 -2.18 -7.16
C MET A 121 -11.81 -2.23 -6.81
N LEU A 122 -11.47 -2.61 -5.59
CA LEU A 122 -10.07 -2.78 -5.19
C LEU A 122 -9.37 -3.91 -5.97
N ASN A 123 -10.07 -5.01 -6.28
CA ASN A 123 -9.56 -6.04 -7.20
C ASN A 123 -9.23 -5.47 -8.58
N GLU A 124 -10.08 -4.59 -9.13
CA GLU A 124 -9.81 -3.95 -10.42
C GLU A 124 -8.63 -2.98 -10.35
N VAL A 125 -8.49 -2.25 -9.23
CA VAL A 125 -7.29 -1.43 -8.96
C VAL A 125 -6.03 -2.30 -8.96
N VAL A 126 -6.06 -3.46 -8.32
CA VAL A 126 -4.92 -4.40 -8.29
C VAL A 126 -4.62 -4.94 -9.70
N ASN A 127 -5.65 -5.31 -10.46
CA ASN A 127 -5.50 -5.78 -11.84
C ASN A 127 -4.80 -4.71 -12.69
N GLU A 128 -5.30 -3.47 -12.65
CA GLU A 128 -4.75 -2.36 -13.42
C GLU A 128 -3.31 -2.04 -12.98
N LEU A 129 -3.04 -1.96 -11.66
CA LEU A 129 -1.70 -1.77 -11.12
C LEU A 129 -0.71 -2.79 -11.67
N ARG A 130 -1.09 -4.08 -11.66
CA ARG A 130 -0.24 -5.17 -12.14
C ARG A 130 0.12 -5.05 -13.62
N THR A 131 -0.69 -4.37 -14.44
CA THR A 131 -0.35 -4.10 -15.85
C THR A 131 0.70 -3.00 -16.04
N MET A 132 0.92 -2.18 -15.00
CA MET A 132 1.80 -1.01 -15.05
C MET A 132 3.18 -1.24 -14.40
N ILE A 133 3.42 -2.42 -13.82
CA ILE A 133 4.60 -2.69 -12.98
C ILE A 133 5.44 -3.85 -13.44
#